data_AF-A0A8T6RBH9-F1
#
_entry.id   AF-A0A8T6RBH9-F1
#
_cell.length_a   1.000
_cell.length_b   1.000
_cell.length_c   1.000
_cell.angle_alpha   90.00
_cell.angle_beta   90.00
_cell.angle_gamma   90.00
#
_symmetry.space_group_name_H-M   'P 1'
#
loop_
_entity.id
_entity.type
_entity.pdbx_description
1 polymer ?
#
loop_
_entity_poly.entity_id
_entity_poly.type
_entity_poly.pdbx_seq_one_letter_code
_entity_poly.pdbx_strand_id
1 'polypeptide(L)'
;MVAVSSHRELVCAALFLVILLQLPLMPVVALSTMTPLKSGPYIDSLVFEYEPDMDSQVLRLLNGEVDVIGDAINPEYLTALELAEAIEVAMTENNLFGYLTINCAKYPYNISAFRRALAIAVDKEFICSDIWDGLATPQDSLLPSISFWSAEPYLEENYYGSDIVLANQLLDEAGFIDIDADGWREAPDGTDFHVTIECSVTELEEQVAETVEAALHFLDVDATALPQCYWDYLTRVATHGDFDMAYLEIVPEIYDVSWLAYNFVSKSADIPYFNYPNFRNETYDSWFNQMIHSTQYQKVWEASVEMQRILVHECPIIVCYVSRQISAYRDDVFQDFMNDFEAGIGSWWSYYKAKLKDTNNGLFGGILRTTMSMDIPSFNFMINPEKIGWNVLGEAYDSLIRIGPDGNDMGWLAKSYLIETHSSNPDIFEGHTRLTFNLIENVTWSDGTPLTALDVAFTLNYYLDCTNNNPYASGLQDLMAAYASGTYEVTVEFNTESYWHLHTVGLKPIIPFHIFSEIGLEGWESWAPIPPDVTLVTSGPFTFSSYEEGSQVELEHNPYYFYRPIHTTIPTTTTTTTTTTTSIPDFNLIGGIAFVTGAVSVPLIVVGAFFLKKGRSMN
;
A
#
# COMPACT_ATOMS: atom_id res chain seq x y z
N MET A 1 33.84 49.08 36.30
CA MET A 1 34.01 47.80 37.01
C MET A 1 32.63 47.17 37.04
N VAL A 2 32.24 46.39 36.04
CA VAL A 2 32.58 44.96 35.84
C VAL A 2 31.98 44.08 36.94
N ALA A 3 31.22 43.08 36.49
CA ALA A 3 30.70 41.91 37.19
C ALA A 3 29.41 42.06 38.00
N VAL A 4 28.24 41.93 37.33
CA VAL A 4 27.12 41.04 37.76
C VAL A 4 26.22 40.77 36.53
N SER A 5 26.59 39.84 35.64
CA SER A 5 25.62 39.31 34.65
C SER A 5 25.90 37.90 34.10
N SER A 6 26.90 37.16 34.64
CA SER A 6 27.31 35.85 34.06
C SER A 6 26.98 34.62 34.93
N HIS A 7 26.01 34.71 35.85
CA HIS A 7 25.68 33.60 36.76
C HIS A 7 24.27 33.02 36.63
N ARG A 8 23.46 33.48 35.67
CA ARG A 8 22.14 32.87 35.39
C ARG A 8 22.11 31.95 34.16
N GLU A 9 23.02 32.11 33.20
CA GLU A 9 23.06 31.26 31.99
C GLU A 9 23.85 29.95 32.19
N LEU A 10 24.78 29.90 33.16
CA LEU A 10 25.57 28.69 33.45
C LEU A 10 24.83 27.65 34.29
N VAL A 11 23.74 28.01 34.99
CA VAL A 11 22.98 27.07 35.82
C VAL A 11 21.93 26.30 35.01
N CYS A 12 21.40 26.88 33.92
CA CYS A 12 20.47 26.16 33.03
C CYS A 12 21.20 25.17 32.08
N ALA A 13 22.43 25.46 31.68
CA ALA A 13 23.20 24.54 30.82
C ALA A 13 23.73 23.28 31.57
N ALA A 14 23.98 23.40 32.88
CA ALA A 14 24.46 22.27 33.69
C ALA A 14 23.34 21.30 34.10
N LEU A 15 22.08 21.75 34.16
CA LEU A 15 20.92 20.89 34.45
C LEU A 15 20.43 20.10 33.22
N PHE A 16 20.71 20.59 32.00
CA PHE A 16 20.42 19.86 30.76
C PHE A 16 21.45 18.76 30.45
N LEU A 17 22.67 18.83 30.99
CA LEU A 17 23.71 17.84 30.72
C LEU A 17 23.68 16.62 31.67
N VAL A 18 22.93 16.67 32.77
CA VAL A 18 22.89 15.59 33.78
C VAL A 18 21.69 14.66 33.61
N ILE A 19 20.67 15.05 32.83
CA ILE A 19 19.52 14.18 32.51
C ILE A 19 19.84 13.18 31.37
N LEU A 20 20.94 13.38 30.63
CA LEU A 20 21.39 12.48 29.56
C LEU A 20 22.20 11.24 30.02
N LEU A 21 22.41 11.05 31.33
CA LEU A 21 23.32 10.02 31.86
C LEU A 21 22.65 8.95 32.75
N GLN A 22 21.32 8.86 32.78
CA GLN A 22 20.58 7.81 33.51
C GLN A 22 19.45 7.16 32.70
N LEU A 23 19.69 6.91 31.41
CA LEU A 23 18.91 5.88 30.72
C LEU A 23 19.30 4.52 31.33
N PRO A 24 18.34 3.69 31.79
CA PRO A 24 18.66 2.32 32.16
C PRO A 24 19.33 1.66 30.95
N LEU A 25 20.45 0.96 31.19
CA LEU A 25 21.04 0.05 30.23
C LEU A 25 19.95 -0.94 29.82
N MET A 26 19.26 -0.65 28.72
CA MET A 26 18.43 -1.62 28.05
C MET A 26 19.33 -2.82 27.74
N PRO A 27 18.85 -4.05 27.95
CA PRO A 27 19.61 -5.21 27.54
C PRO A 27 19.99 -5.01 26.08
N VAL A 28 21.27 -5.17 25.77
CA VAL A 28 21.76 -5.26 24.39
C VAL A 28 21.09 -6.52 23.83
N VAL A 29 19.90 -6.34 23.27
CA VAL A 29 19.30 -7.30 22.35
C VAL A 29 20.36 -7.45 21.27
N ALA A 30 20.81 -8.70 21.06
CA ALA A 30 21.71 -9.01 19.97
C ALA A 30 21.15 -8.34 18.73
N LEU A 31 21.95 -7.48 18.08
CA LEU A 31 21.60 -6.85 16.83
C LEU A 31 21.35 -8.00 15.85
N SER A 32 20.10 -8.42 15.68
CA SER A 32 19.73 -9.24 14.55
C SER A 32 20.15 -8.40 13.35
N THR A 33 21.10 -8.89 12.57
CA THR A 33 21.51 -8.20 11.35
C THR A 33 20.28 -8.17 10.48
N MET A 34 19.56 -7.03 10.43
CA MET A 34 18.40 -6.90 9.55
C MET A 34 18.87 -7.28 8.16
N THR A 35 18.29 -8.36 7.64
CA THR A 35 18.63 -8.83 6.31
C THR A 35 18.24 -7.74 5.33
N PRO A 36 19.11 -7.32 4.39
CA PRO A 36 18.74 -6.30 3.42
C PRO A 36 17.42 -6.65 2.73
N LEU A 37 16.52 -5.66 2.58
CA LEU A 37 15.25 -5.85 1.87
C LEU A 37 15.47 -6.31 0.43
N LYS A 38 16.55 -5.85 -0.22
CA LYS A 38 16.97 -6.27 -1.56
C LYS A 38 17.83 -7.53 -1.55
N SER A 39 17.35 -8.57 -0.88
CA SER A 39 17.96 -9.90 -0.88
C SER A 39 16.90 -10.96 -0.60
N GLY A 40 16.81 -11.97 -1.46
CA GLY A 40 15.78 -13.02 -1.43
C GLY A 40 15.47 -13.54 -2.84
N PRO A 41 14.57 -14.52 -2.99
CA PRO A 41 13.95 -15.27 -1.91
C PRO A 41 14.93 -16.27 -1.29
N TYR A 42 14.56 -16.90 -0.16
CA TYR A 42 15.41 -17.88 0.54
C TYR A 42 14.83 -19.30 0.57
N ILE A 43 13.63 -19.51 0.06
CA ILE A 43 12.96 -20.81 -0.01
C ILE A 43 13.15 -21.44 -1.39
N ASP A 44 13.10 -22.78 -1.47
CA ASP A 44 13.19 -23.50 -2.75
C ASP A 44 11.86 -23.42 -3.53
N SER A 45 10.74 -23.52 -2.81
CA SER A 45 9.39 -23.54 -3.37
C SER A 45 8.38 -22.88 -2.43
N LEU A 46 7.37 -22.25 -3.03
CA LEU A 46 6.19 -21.66 -2.40
C LEU A 46 4.96 -22.37 -2.95
N VAL A 47 4.19 -23.02 -2.08
CA VAL A 47 2.97 -23.74 -2.45
C VAL A 47 1.78 -22.98 -1.91
N PHE A 48 0.92 -22.51 -2.82
CA PHE A 48 -0.39 -21.99 -2.50
C PHE A 48 -1.41 -23.12 -2.60
N GLU A 49 -2.06 -23.45 -1.49
CA GLU A 49 -3.02 -24.55 -1.40
C GLU A 49 -4.44 -24.01 -1.25
N TYR A 50 -5.34 -24.43 -2.13
CA TYR A 50 -6.73 -24.02 -2.10
C TYR A 50 -7.48 -24.73 -0.97
N GLU A 51 -7.99 -23.94 -0.03
CA GLU A 51 -8.84 -24.40 1.06
C GLU A 51 -9.87 -23.31 1.39
N PRO A 52 -11.11 -23.42 0.88
CA PRO A 52 -12.13 -22.38 1.08
C PRO A 52 -12.67 -22.32 2.51
N ASP A 53 -12.45 -23.34 3.34
CA ASP A 53 -13.00 -23.44 4.69
C ASP A 53 -11.96 -23.01 5.75
N MET A 54 -12.24 -21.92 6.48
CA MET A 54 -11.31 -21.37 7.48
C MET A 54 -11.05 -22.33 8.65
N ASP A 55 -12.05 -23.10 9.08
CA ASP A 55 -11.91 -24.16 10.09
C ASP A 55 -10.81 -25.17 9.66
N SER A 56 -10.88 -25.63 8.41
CA SER A 56 -9.86 -26.49 7.80
C SER A 56 -8.50 -25.79 7.74
N GLN A 57 -8.41 -24.55 7.27
CA GLN A 57 -7.15 -23.80 7.21
C GLN A 57 -6.45 -23.74 8.59
N VAL A 58 -7.20 -23.37 9.64
CA VAL A 58 -6.70 -23.29 11.03
C VAL A 58 -6.26 -24.66 11.55
N LEU A 59 -7.05 -25.71 11.31
CA LEU A 59 -6.69 -27.07 11.72
C LEU A 59 -5.39 -27.55 11.06
N ARG A 60 -5.22 -27.24 9.77
CA ARG A 60 -4.04 -27.61 9.00
C ARG A 60 -2.79 -26.88 9.50
N LEU A 61 -2.90 -25.60 9.86
CA LEU A 61 -1.81 -24.84 10.48
C LEU A 61 -1.41 -25.46 11.83
N LEU A 62 -2.38 -25.75 12.69
CA LEU A 62 -2.18 -26.37 14.00
C LEU A 62 -1.51 -27.75 13.90
N ASN A 63 -1.89 -28.55 12.89
CA ASN A 63 -1.30 -29.86 12.64
C ASN A 63 0.07 -29.82 11.96
N GLY A 64 0.52 -28.65 11.48
CA GLY A 64 1.77 -28.49 10.73
C GLY A 64 1.72 -29.00 9.30
N GLU A 65 0.52 -29.03 8.72
CA GLU A 65 0.31 -29.35 7.31
C GLU A 65 0.60 -28.15 6.40
N VAL A 66 0.36 -26.93 6.92
CA VAL A 66 0.71 -25.66 6.27
C VAL A 66 1.53 -24.78 7.22
N ASP A 67 2.26 -23.83 6.67
CA ASP A 67 3.17 -22.96 7.42
C ASP A 67 2.59 -21.58 7.69
N VAL A 68 1.69 -21.09 6.83
CA VAL A 68 1.04 -19.78 6.93
C VAL A 68 -0.42 -19.90 6.49
N ILE A 69 -1.31 -19.14 7.10
CA ILE A 69 -2.63 -18.86 6.52
C ILE A 69 -2.53 -17.57 5.70
N GLY A 70 -2.76 -17.66 4.39
CA GLY A 70 -2.61 -16.53 3.47
C GLY A 70 -3.74 -15.50 3.55
N ASP A 71 -4.89 -15.88 4.08
CA ASP A 71 -6.06 -15.02 4.28
C ASP A 71 -6.08 -14.38 5.68
N ALA A 72 -6.92 -13.36 5.87
CA ALA A 72 -7.22 -12.83 7.21
C ALA A 72 -8.04 -13.86 8.02
N ILE A 73 -7.66 -14.06 9.28
CA ILE A 73 -8.27 -15.07 10.16
C ILE A 73 -9.45 -14.47 10.94
N ASN A 74 -10.53 -15.25 11.07
CA ASN A 74 -11.68 -14.85 11.89
C ASN A 74 -11.33 -14.75 13.38
N PRO A 75 -11.93 -13.78 14.11
CA PRO A 75 -11.71 -13.56 15.55
C PRO A 75 -11.85 -14.81 16.44
N GLU A 76 -12.78 -15.70 16.09
CA GLU A 76 -13.12 -16.88 16.89
C GLU A 76 -11.96 -17.88 17.09
N TYR A 77 -10.95 -17.84 16.21
CA TYR A 77 -9.78 -18.71 16.29
C TYR A 77 -8.62 -18.12 17.10
N LEU A 78 -8.68 -16.83 17.45
CA LEU A 78 -7.57 -16.10 18.06
C LEU A 78 -7.03 -16.81 19.32
N THR A 79 -7.91 -17.13 20.26
CA THR A 79 -7.51 -17.80 21.51
C THR A 79 -6.90 -19.18 21.27
N ALA A 80 -7.41 -19.94 20.30
CA ALA A 80 -6.88 -21.27 19.99
C ALA A 80 -5.47 -21.19 19.40
N LEU A 81 -5.23 -20.21 18.53
CA LEU A 81 -3.94 -19.96 17.90
C LEU A 81 -2.90 -19.43 18.90
N GLU A 82 -3.27 -18.49 19.77
CA GLU A 82 -2.38 -17.94 20.82
C GLU A 82 -1.92 -18.99 21.84
N LEU A 83 -2.71 -20.05 22.05
CA LEU A 83 -2.36 -21.15 22.96
C LEU A 83 -1.44 -22.21 22.33
N ALA A 84 -1.25 -22.18 21.01
CA ALA A 84 -0.44 -23.16 20.29
C ALA A 84 1.05 -22.76 20.32
N GLU A 85 1.90 -23.61 20.91
CA GLU A 85 3.33 -23.31 21.15
C GLU A 85 4.15 -23.09 19.86
N ALA A 86 3.70 -23.63 18.72
CA ALA A 86 4.39 -23.55 17.43
C ALA A 86 3.85 -22.46 16.49
N ILE A 87 2.87 -21.68 16.95
CA ILE A 87 2.19 -20.67 16.14
C ILE A 87 2.46 -19.30 16.74
N GLU A 88 2.80 -18.36 15.87
CA GLU A 88 2.80 -16.94 16.18
C GLU A 88 1.59 -16.27 15.51
N VAL A 89 0.92 -15.40 16.27
CA VAL A 89 -0.18 -14.57 15.79
C VAL A 89 0.33 -13.15 15.62
N ALA A 90 0.07 -12.58 14.45
CA ALA A 90 0.31 -11.18 14.16
C ALA A 90 -1.03 -10.45 13.99
N MET A 91 -1.07 -9.21 14.46
CA MET A 91 -2.18 -8.29 14.19
C MET A 91 -1.64 -7.10 13.43
N THR A 92 -2.40 -6.66 12.43
CA THR A 92 -2.04 -5.51 11.59
C THR A 92 -3.27 -4.66 11.41
N GLU A 93 -3.10 -3.34 11.48
CA GLU A 93 -4.16 -2.44 11.00
C GLU A 93 -4.43 -2.79 9.54
N ASN A 94 -5.67 -3.14 9.25
CA ASN A 94 -6.11 -3.33 7.89
C ASN A 94 -6.54 -1.97 7.33
N ASN A 95 -6.70 -1.87 6.02
CA ASN A 95 -7.16 -0.63 5.39
C ASN A 95 -8.69 -0.44 5.45
N LEU A 96 -9.47 -1.45 5.86
CA LEU A 96 -10.92 -1.31 6.04
C LEU A 96 -11.25 -0.40 7.24
N PHE A 97 -11.98 0.68 6.98
CA PHE A 97 -12.54 1.55 8.01
C PHE A 97 -14.04 1.77 7.81
N GLY A 98 -14.77 1.82 8.93
CA GLY A 98 -16.18 2.18 8.98
C GLY A 98 -16.34 3.69 9.21
N TYR A 99 -17.30 4.32 8.55
CA TYR A 99 -17.51 5.76 8.67
C TYR A 99 -18.97 6.18 8.49
N LEU A 100 -19.32 7.30 9.12
CA LEU A 100 -20.56 8.01 8.92
C LEU A 100 -20.35 9.12 7.89
N THR A 101 -21.10 9.13 6.79
CA THR A 101 -21.17 10.27 5.86
C THR A 101 -22.37 11.15 6.19
N ILE A 102 -22.19 12.47 6.20
CA ILE A 102 -23.23 13.44 6.58
C ILE A 102 -23.53 14.37 5.41
N ASN A 103 -24.81 14.55 5.07
CA ASN A 103 -25.23 15.38 3.95
C ASN A 103 -25.04 16.89 4.23
N CYS A 104 -23.87 17.42 3.89
CA CYS A 104 -23.47 18.81 4.09
C CYS A 104 -24.24 19.81 3.21
N ALA A 105 -25.07 19.37 2.27
CA ALA A 105 -25.96 20.25 1.51
C ALA A 105 -27.33 20.45 2.18
N LYS A 106 -27.71 19.57 3.11
CA LYS A 106 -29.02 19.61 3.79
C LYS A 106 -28.91 20.39 5.10
N TYR A 107 -29.81 21.33 5.32
CA TYR A 107 -29.92 22.06 6.59
C TYR A 107 -30.65 21.17 7.62
N PRO A 108 -30.21 21.12 8.90
CA PRO A 108 -29.13 21.89 9.51
C PRO A 108 -27.74 21.23 9.49
N TYR A 109 -27.59 20.07 8.83
CA TYR A 109 -26.33 19.30 8.78
C TYR A 109 -25.19 20.00 8.05
N ASN A 110 -25.50 21.01 7.24
CA ASN A 110 -24.53 21.91 6.63
C ASN A 110 -23.76 22.76 7.65
N ILE A 111 -24.24 22.88 8.90
CA ILE A 111 -23.55 23.60 9.99
C ILE A 111 -22.44 22.72 10.57
N SER A 112 -21.18 23.16 10.40
CA SER A 112 -19.99 22.43 10.86
C SER A 112 -20.00 22.13 12.36
N ALA A 113 -20.49 23.07 13.18
CA ALA A 113 -20.59 22.87 14.63
C ALA A 113 -21.46 21.67 15.02
N PHE A 114 -22.55 21.38 14.28
CA PHE A 114 -23.37 20.20 14.51
C PHE A 114 -22.59 18.90 14.22
N ARG A 115 -21.92 18.84 13.07
CA ARG A 115 -21.14 17.65 12.68
C ARG A 115 -19.97 17.39 13.64
N ARG A 116 -19.31 18.46 14.08
CA ARG A 116 -18.23 18.40 15.08
C ARG A 116 -18.72 17.95 16.45
N ALA A 117 -19.88 18.45 16.89
CA ALA A 117 -20.48 18.00 18.14
C ALA A 117 -20.81 16.51 18.09
N LEU A 118 -21.33 16.02 16.96
CA LEU A 118 -21.55 14.59 16.75
C LEU A 118 -20.24 13.79 16.79
N ALA A 119 -19.19 14.25 16.11
CA ALA A 119 -17.88 13.58 16.13
C ALA A 119 -17.32 13.44 17.55
N ILE A 120 -17.45 14.49 18.38
CA ILE A 120 -17.03 14.49 19.80
C ILE A 120 -17.91 13.56 20.66
N ALA A 121 -19.18 13.38 20.31
CA ALA A 121 -20.13 12.59 21.11
C ALA A 121 -20.07 11.08 20.82
N VAL A 122 -19.70 10.67 19.61
CA VAL A 122 -19.58 9.26 19.23
C VAL A 122 -18.40 8.62 19.94
N ASP A 123 -18.66 7.57 20.74
CA ASP A 123 -17.64 6.84 21.48
C ASP A 123 -16.95 5.79 20.60
N LYS A 124 -15.85 6.18 19.93
CA LYS A 124 -15.09 5.28 19.06
C LYS A 124 -14.29 4.26 19.86
N GLU A 125 -13.87 4.60 21.07
CA GLU A 125 -13.22 3.65 21.98
C GLU A 125 -14.19 2.49 22.29
N PHE A 126 -15.45 2.79 22.63
CA PHE A 126 -16.49 1.77 22.83
C PHE A 126 -16.74 0.94 21.56
N ILE A 127 -16.85 1.58 20.39
CA ILE A 127 -16.99 0.87 19.12
C ILE A 127 -15.83 -0.12 18.92
N CYS A 128 -14.60 0.31 19.19
CA CYS A 128 -13.43 -0.54 19.00
C CYS A 128 -13.29 -1.64 20.06
N SER A 129 -13.63 -1.38 21.32
CA SER A 129 -13.46 -2.34 22.41
C SER A 129 -14.59 -3.35 22.52
N ASP A 130 -15.84 -2.92 22.37
CA ASP A 130 -17.03 -3.70 22.70
C ASP A 130 -17.75 -4.23 21.45
N ILE A 131 -17.83 -3.43 20.38
CA ILE A 131 -18.48 -3.85 19.12
C ILE A 131 -17.49 -4.67 18.26
N TRP A 132 -16.23 -4.24 18.20
CA TRP A 132 -15.16 -4.93 17.48
C TRP A 132 -14.35 -5.93 18.32
N ASP A 133 -14.70 -6.14 19.60
CA ASP A 133 -13.96 -7.03 20.52
C ASP A 133 -12.45 -6.74 20.59
N GLY A 134 -12.05 -5.46 20.41
CA GLY A 134 -10.65 -5.04 20.39
C GLY A 134 -9.91 -5.26 19.06
N LEU A 135 -10.60 -5.71 18.02
CA LEU A 135 -10.07 -5.94 16.67
C LEU A 135 -10.22 -4.72 15.75
N ALA A 136 -10.29 -3.53 16.33
CA ALA A 136 -10.21 -2.28 15.61
C ALA A 136 -9.49 -1.21 16.46
N THR A 137 -9.07 -0.13 15.81
CA THR A 137 -8.48 1.05 16.43
C THR A 137 -9.32 2.29 16.19
N PRO A 138 -9.50 3.14 17.21
CA PRO A 138 -10.17 4.42 17.00
C PRO A 138 -9.29 5.30 16.11
N GLN A 139 -9.93 6.00 15.17
CA GLN A 139 -9.25 6.87 14.21
C GLN A 139 -10.13 8.05 13.79
N ASP A 140 -9.52 9.16 13.39
CA ASP A 140 -10.22 10.33 12.83
C ASP A 140 -9.97 10.56 11.34
N SER A 141 -8.74 10.34 10.86
CA SER A 141 -8.37 10.55 9.46
C SER A 141 -8.87 9.43 8.54
N LEU A 142 -9.00 9.74 7.24
CA LEU A 142 -9.50 8.81 6.23
C LEU A 142 -8.46 7.78 5.75
N LEU A 143 -7.20 7.94 6.14
CA LEU A 143 -6.14 7.00 5.80
C LEU A 143 -5.62 6.37 7.08
N PRO A 144 -5.45 5.04 7.11
CA PRO A 144 -5.03 4.33 8.32
C PRO A 144 -3.67 4.86 8.78
N SER A 145 -3.41 4.85 10.10
CA SER A 145 -2.20 5.43 10.69
C SER A 145 -0.89 4.87 10.11
N ILE A 146 -0.94 3.63 9.62
CA ILE A 146 0.12 2.92 8.88
C ILE A 146 0.43 3.52 7.51
N SER A 147 -0.49 4.26 6.88
CA SER A 147 -0.26 4.90 5.59
C SER A 147 0.66 6.11 5.76
N PHE A 148 1.70 6.20 4.94
CA PHE A 148 2.59 7.36 4.89
C PHE A 148 1.84 8.68 4.61
N TRP A 149 0.74 8.60 3.87
CA TRP A 149 -0.07 9.74 3.50
C TRP A 149 -1.08 10.16 4.57
N SER A 150 -1.16 9.41 5.68
CA SER A 150 -2.12 9.64 6.77
C SER A 150 -1.81 10.91 7.55
N ALA A 151 -2.88 11.63 7.89
CA ALA A 151 -2.81 12.74 8.83
C ALA A 151 -2.84 12.27 10.30
N GLU A 152 -3.24 11.03 10.59
CA GLU A 152 -3.48 10.53 11.95
C GLU A 152 -2.33 10.82 12.92
N PRO A 153 -1.06 10.52 12.58
CA PRO A 153 0.06 10.74 13.51
C PRO A 153 0.35 12.22 13.79
N TYR A 154 -0.28 13.13 13.04
CA TYR A 154 -0.05 14.57 13.06
C TYR A 154 -1.29 15.37 13.49
N LEU A 155 -2.34 14.73 13.96
CA LEU A 155 -3.50 15.40 14.56
C LEU A 155 -3.15 15.93 15.95
N GLU A 156 -3.51 17.17 16.24
CA GLU A 156 -3.25 17.79 17.56
C GLU A 156 -4.28 17.35 18.62
N GLU A 157 -5.49 17.05 18.16
CA GLU A 157 -6.64 16.61 18.95
C GLU A 157 -7.31 15.44 18.21
N ASN A 158 -7.98 14.57 18.96
CA ASN A 158 -8.75 13.45 18.41
C ASN A 158 -10.15 13.38 19.04
N TYR A 159 -11.04 12.63 18.39
CA TYR A 159 -12.41 12.36 18.82
C TYR A 159 -12.59 10.88 19.17
N TYR A 160 -11.61 10.25 19.83
CA TYR A 160 -11.67 8.81 20.09
C TYR A 160 -12.69 8.45 21.17
N GLY A 161 -12.63 9.16 22.31
CA GLY A 161 -13.61 9.00 23.38
C GLY A 161 -14.79 9.97 23.25
N SER A 162 -15.86 9.70 23.99
CA SER A 162 -17.03 10.58 24.03
C SER A 162 -16.88 11.73 25.05
N ASP A 163 -17.11 12.97 24.61
CA ASP A 163 -17.26 14.15 25.48
C ASP A 163 -18.60 14.87 25.24
N ILE A 164 -19.66 14.32 25.84
CA ILE A 164 -21.02 14.85 25.75
C ILE A 164 -21.13 16.30 26.27
N VAL A 165 -20.30 16.70 27.24
CA VAL A 165 -20.36 18.06 27.80
C VAL A 165 -19.84 19.08 26.78
N LEU A 166 -18.69 18.80 26.18
CA LEU A 166 -18.11 19.64 25.13
C LEU A 166 -19.01 19.69 23.89
N ALA A 167 -19.56 18.55 23.48
CA ALA A 167 -20.46 18.47 22.35
C ALA A 167 -21.76 19.29 22.56
N ASN A 168 -22.39 19.18 23.73
CA ASN A 168 -23.57 20.01 24.08
C ASN A 168 -23.23 21.50 24.11
N GLN A 169 -22.08 21.89 24.67
CA GLN A 169 -21.65 23.29 24.66
C GLN A 169 -21.50 23.82 23.22
N LEU A 170 -20.94 23.01 22.32
CA LEU A 170 -20.77 23.40 20.92
C LEU A 170 -22.12 23.59 20.21
N LEU A 171 -23.12 22.75 20.51
CA LEU A 171 -24.47 22.90 19.99
C LEU A 171 -25.17 24.16 20.54
N ASP A 172 -25.06 24.42 21.85
CA ASP A 172 -25.60 25.62 22.49
C ASP A 172 -25.03 26.90 21.84
N GLU A 173 -23.71 26.96 21.65
CA GLU A 173 -23.01 28.09 21.03
C GLU A 173 -23.39 28.27 19.55
N ALA A 174 -23.72 27.18 18.86
CA ALA A 174 -24.18 27.19 17.48
C ALA A 174 -25.68 27.52 17.33
N GLY A 175 -26.43 27.60 18.43
CA GLY A 175 -27.84 27.97 18.46
C GLY A 175 -28.81 26.81 18.28
N PHE A 176 -28.35 25.57 18.41
CA PHE A 176 -29.25 24.42 18.52
C PHE A 176 -29.76 24.37 19.95
N ILE A 177 -31.01 24.75 20.19
CA ILE A 177 -31.57 24.90 21.54
C ILE A 177 -32.99 24.37 21.48
N ASP A 178 -33.43 23.64 22.52
CA ASP A 178 -34.82 23.27 22.74
C ASP A 178 -35.65 24.53 23.10
N ILE A 179 -36.40 25.06 22.13
CA ILE A 179 -37.18 26.29 22.21
C ILE A 179 -38.59 25.99 22.73
N ASP A 180 -39.19 24.90 22.29
CA ASP A 180 -40.59 24.56 22.59
C ASP A 180 -40.77 23.67 23.84
N ALA A 181 -39.66 23.21 24.43
CA ALA A 181 -39.56 22.35 25.61
C ALA A 181 -40.13 20.94 25.42
N ASP A 182 -40.06 20.39 24.21
CA ASP A 182 -40.44 19.00 23.91
C ASP A 182 -39.35 17.98 24.25
N GLY A 183 -38.14 18.43 24.56
CA GLY A 183 -36.99 17.62 24.92
C GLY A 183 -35.99 17.41 23.79
N TRP A 184 -36.22 17.97 22.60
CA TRP A 184 -35.32 17.93 21.47
C TRP A 184 -34.89 19.35 21.05
N ARG A 185 -33.66 19.49 20.58
CA ARG A 185 -33.14 20.75 20.06
C ARG A 185 -33.72 21.04 18.68
N GLU A 186 -34.16 22.26 18.45
CA GLU A 186 -34.43 22.78 17.11
C GLU A 186 -33.15 23.31 16.47
N ALA A 187 -33.19 23.46 15.14
CA ALA A 187 -32.13 24.09 14.38
C ALA A 187 -32.02 25.59 14.73
N PRO A 188 -30.91 26.27 14.39
CA PRO A 188 -30.71 27.69 14.74
C PRO A 188 -31.75 28.69 14.19
N ASP A 189 -32.55 28.29 13.19
CA ASP A 189 -33.69 29.08 12.69
C ASP A 189 -35.01 28.81 13.44
N GLY A 190 -34.99 27.91 14.42
CA GLY A 190 -36.11 27.47 15.24
C GLY A 190 -36.99 26.41 14.60
N THR A 191 -36.50 25.68 13.58
CA THR A 191 -37.22 24.58 12.96
C THR A 191 -36.83 23.22 13.57
N ASP A 192 -37.85 22.39 13.82
CA ASP A 192 -37.66 20.99 14.20
C ASP A 192 -36.91 20.23 13.10
N PHE A 193 -36.06 19.29 13.51
CA PHE A 193 -35.40 18.37 12.59
C PHE A 193 -35.25 16.99 13.23
N HIS A 194 -35.21 15.97 12.38
CA HIS A 194 -35.04 14.58 12.77
C HIS A 194 -33.91 13.99 11.92
N VAL A 195 -33.00 13.24 12.54
CA VAL A 195 -31.87 12.62 11.88
C VAL A 195 -32.13 11.14 11.58
N THR A 196 -32.15 10.77 10.31
CA THR A 196 -32.13 9.35 9.91
C THR A 196 -30.69 8.88 9.65
N ILE A 197 -30.26 7.79 10.30
CA ILE A 197 -28.95 7.15 10.06
C ILE A 197 -29.18 5.86 9.27
N GLU A 198 -28.95 5.91 7.95
CA GLU A 198 -29.10 4.74 7.08
C GLU A 198 -27.93 3.75 7.29
N CYS A 199 -28.20 2.47 7.56
CA CYS A 199 -27.17 1.42 7.70
C CYS A 199 -27.63 0.08 7.10
N SER A 200 -26.71 -0.86 6.89
CA SER A 200 -27.05 -2.22 6.50
C SER A 200 -27.66 -3.02 7.66
N VAL A 201 -28.26 -4.17 7.34
CA VAL A 201 -28.89 -5.08 8.32
C VAL A 201 -27.91 -6.08 8.95
N THR A 202 -26.62 -5.72 9.02
CA THR A 202 -25.59 -6.54 9.64
C THR A 202 -25.48 -6.17 11.12
N GLU A 203 -25.26 -7.15 11.99
CA GLU A 203 -25.22 -6.91 13.44
C GLU A 203 -24.18 -5.86 13.84
N LEU A 204 -23.01 -5.87 13.21
CA LEU A 204 -21.97 -4.88 13.42
C LEU A 204 -22.43 -3.47 13.05
N GLU A 205 -22.96 -3.28 11.84
CA GLU A 205 -23.36 -1.95 11.35
C GLU A 205 -24.56 -1.40 12.11
N GLU A 206 -25.51 -2.25 12.50
CA GLU A 206 -26.65 -1.89 13.34
C GLU A 206 -26.15 -1.36 14.70
N GLN A 207 -25.24 -2.08 15.37
CA GLN A 207 -24.69 -1.64 16.66
C GLN A 207 -23.89 -0.32 16.56
N VAL A 208 -23.15 -0.12 15.47
CA VAL A 208 -22.44 1.14 15.23
C VAL A 208 -23.45 2.28 14.98
N ALA A 209 -24.47 2.07 14.16
CA ALA A 209 -25.50 3.07 13.91
C ALA A 209 -26.31 3.42 15.17
N GLU A 210 -26.64 2.43 16.01
CA GLU A 210 -27.26 2.62 17.33
C GLU A 210 -26.36 3.43 18.28
N THR A 211 -25.04 3.25 18.21
CA THR A 211 -24.09 4.06 18.97
C THR A 211 -24.11 5.54 18.53
N VAL A 212 -24.24 5.79 17.22
CA VAL A 212 -24.42 7.15 16.67
C VAL A 212 -25.79 7.73 17.08
N GLU A 213 -26.86 6.94 17.04
CA GLU A 213 -28.20 7.34 17.51
C GLU A 213 -28.15 7.73 18.99
N ALA A 214 -27.55 6.89 19.84
CA ALA A 214 -27.40 7.16 21.26
C ALA A 214 -26.60 8.45 21.51
N ALA A 215 -25.53 8.68 20.75
CA ALA A 215 -24.77 9.92 20.81
C ALA A 215 -25.65 11.15 20.50
N LEU A 216 -26.47 11.10 19.45
CA LEU A 216 -27.41 12.18 19.13
C LEU A 216 -28.46 12.38 20.23
N HIS A 217 -29.00 11.31 20.82
CA HIS A 217 -29.94 11.42 21.94
C HIS A 217 -29.30 12.05 23.19
N PHE A 218 -28.02 11.78 23.48
CA PHE A 218 -27.29 12.46 24.56
C PHE A 218 -27.02 13.94 24.28
N LEU A 219 -27.14 14.35 23.03
CA LEU A 219 -27.10 15.75 22.59
C LEU A 219 -28.48 16.38 22.52
N ASP A 220 -29.54 15.69 22.97
CA ASP A 220 -30.93 16.10 22.85
C ASP A 220 -31.32 16.37 21.38
N VAL A 221 -30.88 15.52 20.43
CA VAL A 221 -31.26 15.58 19.01
C VAL A 221 -32.10 14.36 18.65
N ASP A 222 -33.29 14.58 18.07
CA ASP A 222 -34.17 13.49 17.62
C ASP A 222 -33.53 12.73 16.45
N ALA A 223 -33.34 11.43 16.62
CA ALA A 223 -32.63 10.59 15.68
C ALA A 223 -33.13 9.14 15.69
N THR A 224 -32.92 8.43 14.58
CA THR A 224 -33.22 6.99 14.46
C THR A 224 -32.24 6.30 13.52
N ALA A 225 -31.66 5.19 13.97
CA ALA A 225 -30.97 4.24 13.10
C ALA A 225 -31.97 3.47 12.24
N LEU A 226 -31.73 3.43 10.94
CA LEU A 226 -32.59 2.79 9.95
C LEU A 226 -31.84 1.68 9.20
N PRO A 227 -31.87 0.44 9.71
CA PRO A 227 -31.34 -0.72 9.01
C PRO A 227 -32.16 -1.02 7.76
N GLN A 228 -31.51 -1.12 6.61
CA GLN A 228 -32.14 -1.38 5.33
C GLN A 228 -31.18 -2.03 4.33
N CYS A 229 -31.63 -2.25 3.10
CA CYS A 229 -30.80 -2.84 2.05
C CYS A 229 -29.63 -1.91 1.68
N TYR A 230 -28.39 -2.41 1.82
CA TYR A 230 -27.15 -1.69 1.50
C TYR A 230 -27.19 -0.95 0.16
N TRP A 231 -27.59 -1.66 -0.90
CA TRP A 231 -27.60 -1.10 -2.25
C TRP A 231 -28.62 0.01 -2.45
N ASP A 232 -29.73 0.00 -1.70
CA ASP A 232 -30.79 1.02 -1.84
C ASP A 232 -30.31 2.37 -1.30
N TYR A 233 -29.74 2.39 -0.09
CA TYR A 233 -29.23 3.63 0.50
C TYR A 233 -27.89 4.06 -0.11
N LEU A 234 -26.99 3.12 -0.45
CA LEU A 234 -25.75 3.47 -1.15
C LEU A 234 -26.05 4.17 -2.48
N THR A 235 -27.02 3.67 -3.26
CA THR A 235 -27.41 4.33 -4.51
C THR A 235 -27.94 5.74 -4.25
N ARG A 236 -28.72 5.92 -3.17
CA ARG A 236 -29.24 7.23 -2.76
C ARG A 236 -28.11 8.19 -2.43
N VAL A 237 -27.17 7.79 -1.59
CA VAL A 237 -25.98 8.57 -1.20
C VAL A 237 -25.11 8.87 -2.42
N ALA A 238 -24.75 7.85 -3.19
CA ALA A 238 -23.86 7.98 -4.34
C ALA A 238 -24.46 8.84 -5.47
N THR A 239 -25.78 8.98 -5.55
CA THR A 239 -26.44 9.82 -6.56
C THR A 239 -26.93 11.17 -6.02
N HIS A 240 -26.52 11.55 -4.80
CA HIS A 240 -26.92 12.81 -4.15
C HIS A 240 -28.43 12.93 -3.96
N GLY A 241 -29.08 11.81 -3.62
CA GLY A 241 -30.49 11.75 -3.26
C GLY A 241 -30.79 12.37 -1.89
N ASP A 242 -32.03 12.19 -1.43
CA ASP A 242 -32.48 12.71 -0.12
C ASP A 242 -32.09 11.75 1.00
N PHE A 243 -31.00 12.06 1.70
CA PHE A 243 -30.53 11.37 2.91
C PHE A 243 -30.00 12.40 3.93
N ASP A 244 -29.97 12.01 5.20
CA ASP A 244 -29.39 12.81 6.28
C ASP A 244 -27.96 12.34 6.57
N MET A 245 -27.84 11.08 7.01
CA MET A 245 -26.58 10.41 7.30
C MET A 245 -26.65 8.96 6.83
N ALA A 246 -25.50 8.40 6.48
CA ALA A 246 -25.39 6.98 6.17
C ALA A 246 -24.09 6.42 6.73
N TYR A 247 -24.18 5.23 7.31
CA TYR A 247 -23.03 4.43 7.68
C TYR A 247 -22.56 3.63 6.46
N LEU A 248 -21.25 3.68 6.21
CA LEU A 248 -20.59 3.00 5.10
C LEU A 248 -19.24 2.45 5.56
N GLU A 249 -18.76 1.44 4.85
CA GLU A 249 -17.39 0.95 4.99
C GLU A 249 -16.63 1.17 3.69
N ILE A 250 -15.32 1.37 3.79
CA ILE A 250 -14.46 1.47 2.61
C ILE A 250 -13.08 0.90 2.89
N VAL A 251 -12.51 0.32 1.83
CA VAL A 251 -11.11 -0.05 1.73
C VAL A 251 -10.46 0.98 0.81
N PRO A 252 -9.81 2.05 1.33
CA PRO A 252 -9.21 3.08 0.50
C PRO A 252 -7.96 2.54 -0.20
N GLU A 253 -7.67 3.09 -1.38
CA GLU A 253 -6.33 3.02 -1.95
C GLU A 253 -5.38 3.86 -1.08
N ILE A 254 -4.26 3.27 -0.69
CA ILE A 254 -3.31 3.85 0.29
C ILE A 254 -1.96 4.18 -0.33
N TYR A 255 -1.71 3.75 -1.58
CA TYR A 255 -0.50 4.08 -2.32
C TYR A 255 -0.66 5.39 -3.10
N ASP A 256 -1.73 5.48 -3.89
CA ASP A 256 -2.15 6.68 -4.62
C ASP A 256 -3.36 7.33 -3.92
N VAL A 257 -3.12 8.44 -3.24
CA VAL A 257 -4.16 9.16 -2.47
C VAL A 257 -4.73 10.35 -3.22
N SER A 258 -4.54 10.42 -4.55
CA SER A 258 -5.11 11.48 -5.40
C SER A 258 -6.63 11.52 -5.34
N TRP A 259 -7.28 10.40 -4.99
CA TRP A 259 -8.73 10.31 -4.76
C TRP A 259 -9.24 11.29 -3.71
N LEU A 260 -8.42 11.71 -2.73
CA LEU A 260 -8.79 12.77 -1.77
C LEU A 260 -9.21 14.06 -2.51
N ALA A 261 -8.52 14.40 -3.60
CA ALA A 261 -8.83 15.59 -4.38
C ALA A 261 -10.05 15.45 -5.30
N TYR A 262 -10.51 14.23 -5.60
CA TYR A 262 -11.71 14.01 -6.41
C TYR A 262 -12.95 13.76 -5.57
N ASN A 263 -12.80 13.11 -4.42
CA ASN A 263 -13.90 12.62 -3.60
C ASN A 263 -14.49 13.65 -2.64
N PHE A 264 -13.90 14.84 -2.48
CA PHE A 264 -14.42 15.85 -1.52
C PHE A 264 -14.36 17.30 -2.01
N VAL A 265 -13.73 17.55 -3.16
CA VAL A 265 -13.65 18.90 -3.73
C VAL A 265 -15.05 19.39 -4.10
N SER A 266 -15.32 20.69 -3.92
CA SER A 266 -16.65 21.28 -4.12
C SER A 266 -17.17 21.07 -5.55
N LYS A 267 -16.28 21.01 -6.56
CA LYS A 267 -16.69 20.76 -7.95
C LYS A 267 -17.26 19.35 -8.19
N SER A 268 -16.98 18.41 -7.28
CA SER A 268 -17.49 17.04 -7.33
C SER A 268 -18.79 16.84 -6.56
N ALA A 269 -19.24 17.84 -5.77
CA ALA A 269 -20.43 17.74 -4.93
C ALA A 269 -21.74 17.57 -5.70
N ASP A 270 -21.75 17.81 -7.02
CA ASP A 270 -22.93 17.58 -7.88
C ASP A 270 -22.71 16.42 -8.87
N ILE A 271 -21.59 15.70 -8.76
CA ILE A 271 -21.22 14.61 -9.67
C ILE A 271 -21.58 13.29 -8.98
N PRO A 272 -22.48 12.46 -9.56
CA PRO A 272 -22.76 11.14 -9.02
C PRO A 272 -21.49 10.31 -8.84
N TYR A 273 -21.46 9.50 -7.79
CA TYR A 273 -20.39 8.60 -7.35
C TYR A 273 -19.16 9.29 -6.75
N PHE A 274 -19.18 10.62 -6.60
CA PHE A 274 -18.14 11.39 -5.92
C PHE A 274 -18.74 12.26 -4.83
N ASN A 275 -17.95 12.61 -3.81
CA ASN A 275 -18.36 13.57 -2.78
C ASN A 275 -19.70 13.23 -2.13
N TYR A 276 -19.80 12.00 -1.64
CA TYR A 276 -20.95 11.47 -0.93
C TYR A 276 -21.52 12.42 0.14
N PRO A 277 -20.71 13.15 0.94
CA PRO A 277 -21.26 14.10 1.91
C PRO A 277 -21.80 15.41 1.30
N ASN A 278 -21.78 15.60 -0.02
CA ASN A 278 -22.08 16.89 -0.66
C ASN A 278 -21.25 18.06 -0.10
N PHE A 279 -20.01 17.78 0.30
CA PHE A 279 -19.16 18.72 1.02
C PHE A 279 -18.64 19.82 0.10
N ARG A 280 -18.61 21.06 0.62
CA ARG A 280 -18.08 22.22 -0.09
C ARG A 280 -17.26 23.07 0.87
N ASN A 281 -15.98 23.27 0.57
CA ASN A 281 -15.07 24.03 1.41
C ASN A 281 -13.93 24.64 0.58
N GLU A 282 -13.82 25.97 0.55
CA GLU A 282 -12.83 26.68 -0.26
C GLU A 282 -11.38 26.41 0.19
N THR A 283 -11.16 26.19 1.49
CA THR A 283 -9.83 25.84 2.03
C THR A 283 -9.43 24.44 1.57
N TYR A 284 -10.34 23.47 1.59
CA TYR A 284 -10.11 22.13 1.04
C TYR A 284 -9.80 22.20 -0.46
N ASP A 285 -10.60 22.95 -1.22
CA ASP A 285 -10.45 23.11 -2.66
C ASP A 285 -9.10 23.74 -3.05
N SER A 286 -8.53 24.58 -2.18
CA SER A 286 -7.24 25.25 -2.43
C SER A 286 -6.07 24.26 -2.56
N TRP A 287 -6.18 23.06 -1.97
CA TRP A 287 -5.16 22.01 -2.03
C TRP A 287 -5.24 21.14 -3.28
N PHE A 288 -6.35 21.21 -4.04
CA PHE A 288 -6.58 20.36 -5.23
C PHE A 288 -5.40 20.38 -6.20
N ASN A 289 -4.92 21.57 -6.57
CA ASN A 289 -3.84 21.70 -7.55
C ASN A 289 -2.50 21.18 -7.01
N GLN A 290 -2.25 21.31 -5.71
CA GLN A 290 -1.02 20.79 -5.12
C GLN A 290 -1.05 19.25 -5.05
N MET A 291 -2.20 18.66 -4.69
CA MET A 291 -2.41 17.21 -4.67
C MET A 291 -2.28 16.58 -6.06
N ILE A 292 -2.92 17.16 -7.08
CA ILE A 292 -3.01 16.54 -8.41
C ILE A 292 -1.83 16.92 -9.31
N HIS A 293 -1.37 18.17 -9.26
CA HIS A 293 -0.43 18.69 -10.27
C HIS A 293 1.00 18.88 -9.79
N SER A 294 1.29 18.72 -8.49
CA SER A 294 2.67 18.81 -8.02
C SER A 294 3.46 17.58 -8.44
N THR A 295 4.71 17.77 -8.85
CA THR A 295 5.68 16.70 -9.14
C THR A 295 6.64 16.42 -7.98
N GLN A 296 6.47 17.10 -6.85
CA GLN A 296 7.30 16.95 -5.67
C GLN A 296 6.55 16.20 -4.58
N TYR A 297 7.05 15.04 -4.20
CA TYR A 297 6.51 14.21 -3.12
C TYR A 297 6.13 15.01 -1.87
N GLN A 298 7.05 15.84 -1.36
CA GLN A 298 6.81 16.61 -0.13
C GLN A 298 5.59 17.54 -0.22
N LYS A 299 5.33 18.11 -1.39
CA LYS A 299 4.17 18.99 -1.62
C LYS A 299 2.89 18.19 -1.71
N VAL A 300 2.91 17.04 -2.39
CA VAL A 300 1.76 16.14 -2.44
C VAL A 300 1.42 15.61 -1.05
N TRP A 301 2.43 15.27 -0.26
CA TRP A 301 2.26 14.83 1.12
C TRP A 301 1.64 15.91 1.99
N GLU A 302 2.16 17.14 1.91
CA GLU A 302 1.58 18.29 2.63
C GLU A 302 0.11 18.48 2.25
N ALA A 303 -0.23 18.42 0.96
CA ALA A 303 -1.62 18.49 0.52
C ALA A 303 -2.48 17.35 1.09
N SER A 304 -1.96 16.11 1.10
CA SER A 304 -2.65 14.95 1.69
C SER A 304 -3.01 15.18 3.15
N VAL A 305 -2.02 15.60 3.95
CA VAL A 305 -2.19 15.83 5.39
C VAL A 305 -3.16 16.97 5.64
N GLU A 306 -3.02 18.09 4.95
CA GLU A 306 -3.89 19.27 5.15
C GLU A 306 -5.33 19.02 4.70
N MET A 307 -5.53 18.29 3.59
CA MET A 307 -6.87 17.88 3.14
C MET A 307 -7.56 17.02 4.20
N GLN A 308 -6.88 16.00 4.73
CA GLN A 308 -7.44 15.18 5.81
C GLN A 308 -7.70 15.97 7.09
N ARG A 309 -6.80 16.88 7.49
CA ARG A 309 -7.02 17.77 8.66
C ARG A 309 -8.29 18.60 8.52
N ILE A 310 -8.57 19.12 7.34
CA ILE A 310 -9.81 19.86 7.07
C ILE A 310 -11.02 18.95 7.19
N LEU A 311 -10.95 17.71 6.67
CA LEU A 311 -12.06 16.75 6.80
C LEU A 311 -12.28 16.34 8.27
N VAL A 312 -11.22 16.08 9.03
CA VAL A 312 -11.31 15.81 10.47
C VAL A 312 -11.92 17.00 11.20
N HIS A 313 -11.54 18.23 10.86
CA HIS A 313 -12.08 19.42 11.52
C HIS A 313 -13.53 19.72 11.15
N GLU A 314 -13.88 19.62 9.86
CA GLU A 314 -15.21 19.96 9.34
C GLU A 314 -16.22 18.81 9.49
N CYS A 315 -15.74 17.61 9.78
CA CYS A 315 -16.51 16.37 9.96
C CYS A 315 -17.59 16.11 8.90
N PRO A 316 -17.36 16.29 7.57
CA PRO A 316 -18.35 15.83 6.57
C PRO A 316 -18.45 14.30 6.57
N ILE A 317 -17.39 13.65 7.04
CA ILE A 317 -17.32 12.23 7.38
C ILE A 317 -16.79 12.11 8.81
N ILE A 318 -17.32 11.15 9.57
CA ILE A 318 -16.79 10.74 10.88
C ILE A 318 -16.33 9.28 10.74
N VAL A 319 -15.01 9.07 10.73
CA VAL A 319 -14.44 7.72 10.80
C VAL A 319 -14.75 7.12 12.16
N CYS A 320 -15.27 5.90 12.21
CA CYS A 320 -15.70 5.25 13.44
C CYS A 320 -14.59 4.34 14.00
N TYR A 321 -13.86 3.65 13.12
CA TYR A 321 -12.77 2.75 13.46
C TYR A 321 -11.95 2.40 12.22
N VAL A 322 -10.73 1.91 12.42
CA VAL A 322 -9.98 1.12 11.43
C VAL A 322 -9.86 -0.31 11.93
N SER A 323 -10.29 -1.28 11.14
CA SER A 323 -10.24 -2.69 11.53
C SER A 323 -8.81 -3.22 11.60
N ARG A 324 -8.60 -4.30 12.34
CA ARG A 324 -7.36 -5.07 12.36
C ARG A 324 -7.61 -6.44 11.76
N GLN A 325 -6.66 -6.91 10.97
CA GLN A 325 -6.64 -8.29 10.50
C GLN A 325 -5.73 -9.15 11.38
N ILE A 326 -6.16 -10.39 11.60
CA ILE A 326 -5.41 -11.42 12.30
C ILE A 326 -4.69 -12.26 11.25
N SER A 327 -3.40 -12.51 11.46
CA SER A 327 -2.61 -13.47 10.69
C SER A 327 -1.97 -14.47 11.62
N ALA A 328 -1.77 -15.71 11.16
CA ALA A 328 -1.07 -16.73 11.93
C ALA A 328 -0.12 -17.54 11.05
N TYR A 329 1.02 -17.90 11.64
CA TYR A 329 2.07 -18.63 10.96
C TYR A 329 2.85 -19.50 11.92
N ARG A 330 3.50 -20.52 11.37
CA ARG A 330 4.42 -21.38 12.10
C ARG A 330 5.75 -20.70 12.27
N ASP A 331 6.05 -20.30 13.49
CA ASP A 331 7.35 -19.76 13.82
C ASP A 331 8.36 -20.90 14.08
N ASP A 332 7.95 -22.14 14.33
CA ASP A 332 8.89 -23.23 14.61
C ASP A 332 9.66 -23.75 13.37
N VAL A 333 9.15 -23.49 12.16
CA VAL A 333 9.76 -23.93 10.89
C VAL A 333 10.52 -22.78 10.19
N PHE A 334 9.84 -21.64 10.03
CA PHE A 334 10.36 -20.49 9.29
C PHE A 334 10.51 -19.26 10.21
N GLN A 335 11.39 -18.34 9.81
CA GLN A 335 11.64 -17.05 10.44
C GLN A 335 11.68 -15.93 9.41
N ASP A 336 11.77 -14.70 9.88
CA ASP A 336 11.83 -13.47 9.07
C ASP A 336 10.55 -13.19 8.24
N PHE A 337 9.39 -13.69 8.69
CA PHE A 337 8.10 -13.21 8.18
C PHE A 337 7.99 -11.70 8.40
N MET A 338 7.47 -11.01 7.38
CA MET A 338 7.27 -9.57 7.40
C MET A 338 5.79 -9.29 7.58
N ASN A 339 5.45 -8.65 8.70
CA ASN A 339 4.10 -8.17 8.91
C ASN A 339 3.88 -6.91 8.08
N ASP A 340 3.46 -7.12 6.84
CA ASP A 340 3.22 -6.08 5.86
C ASP A 340 1.91 -5.36 6.15
N PHE A 341 1.87 -4.06 5.87
CA PHE A 341 0.75 -3.19 6.21
C PHE A 341 -0.49 -3.39 5.33
N GLU A 342 -0.39 -4.10 4.20
CA GLU A 342 -1.52 -4.40 3.31
C GLU A 342 -2.08 -5.81 3.54
N ALA A 343 -1.21 -6.82 3.58
CA ALA A 343 -1.61 -8.23 3.61
C ALA A 343 -1.18 -8.98 4.88
N GLY A 344 -0.61 -8.28 5.86
CA GLY A 344 -0.12 -8.89 7.09
C GLY A 344 0.99 -9.90 6.81
N ILE A 345 0.87 -11.09 7.39
CA ILE A 345 1.85 -12.17 7.20
C ILE A 345 1.64 -12.93 5.88
N GLY A 346 0.42 -12.96 5.33
CA GLY A 346 0.10 -13.59 4.04
C GLY A 346 0.59 -12.81 2.82
N SER A 347 1.69 -12.06 2.96
CA SER A 347 2.14 -11.03 2.03
C SER A 347 3.36 -11.44 1.20
N TRP A 348 3.55 -10.74 0.07
CA TRP A 348 4.73 -10.88 -0.78
C TRP A 348 6.04 -10.74 -0.01
N TRP A 349 6.13 -9.76 0.91
CA TRP A 349 7.33 -9.55 1.72
C TRP A 349 7.62 -10.73 2.64
N SER A 350 6.60 -11.34 3.22
CA SER A 350 6.74 -12.53 4.03
C SER A 350 7.28 -13.70 3.22
N TYR A 351 6.68 -14.01 2.07
CA TYR A 351 7.13 -15.14 1.22
C TYR A 351 8.54 -14.91 0.67
N TYR A 352 8.86 -13.67 0.31
CA TYR A 352 10.17 -13.28 -0.18
C TYR A 352 11.27 -13.36 0.89
N LYS A 353 10.94 -13.09 2.17
CA LYS A 353 11.93 -13.03 3.27
C LYS A 353 12.00 -14.29 4.12
N ALA A 354 10.99 -15.14 4.10
CA ALA A 354 10.92 -16.37 4.89
C ALA A 354 12.17 -17.23 4.73
N LYS A 355 12.71 -17.73 5.85
CA LYS A 355 13.90 -18.61 5.91
C LYS A 355 13.65 -19.76 6.87
N LEU A 356 14.22 -20.93 6.58
CA LEU A 356 14.25 -22.02 7.54
C LEU A 356 15.03 -21.62 8.82
N LYS A 357 14.50 -21.94 10.00
CA LYS A 357 15.16 -21.67 11.29
C LYS A 357 16.39 -22.55 11.53
N ASP A 358 16.34 -23.84 11.17
CA ASP A 358 17.37 -24.83 11.53
C ASP A 358 17.93 -25.61 10.33
N THR A 359 18.90 -25.04 9.63
CA THR A 359 19.71 -25.78 8.64
C THR A 359 21.19 -25.70 8.96
N ASN A 360 21.77 -26.85 9.31
CA ASN A 360 23.22 -27.09 9.37
C ASN A 360 23.95 -26.80 8.02
N ASN A 361 23.20 -26.47 6.96
CA ASN A 361 23.66 -26.26 5.57
C ASN A 361 23.40 -24.83 5.03
N GLY A 362 22.96 -23.87 5.85
CA GLY A 362 22.78 -22.47 5.46
C GLY A 362 21.31 -22.03 5.32
N LEU A 363 21.06 -20.73 5.47
CA LEU A 363 19.75 -20.05 5.54
C LEU A 363 18.85 -20.17 4.28
N PHE A 364 19.11 -21.11 3.38
CA PHE A 364 18.41 -21.26 2.10
C PHE A 364 17.83 -22.67 1.95
N GLY A 365 16.61 -22.74 1.43
CA GLY A 365 15.90 -23.95 1.02
C GLY A 365 14.54 -24.11 1.72
N GLY A 366 13.88 -25.23 1.42
CA GLY A 366 12.59 -25.59 2.01
C GLY A 366 11.39 -25.24 1.13
N ILE A 367 10.24 -25.81 1.49
CA ILE A 367 8.95 -25.59 0.84
C ILE A 367 8.07 -24.85 1.84
N LEU A 368 7.73 -23.60 1.54
CA LEU A 368 6.79 -22.81 2.32
C LEU A 368 5.38 -23.08 1.81
N ARG A 369 4.48 -23.54 2.68
CA ARG A 369 3.08 -23.84 2.34
C ARG A 369 2.16 -22.79 2.92
N THR A 370 1.32 -22.20 2.07
CA THR A 370 0.33 -21.20 2.47
C THR A 370 -1.04 -21.57 1.93
N THR A 371 -2.10 -21.32 2.70
CA THR A 371 -3.48 -21.54 2.24
C THR A 371 -4.05 -20.31 1.54
N MET A 372 -5.02 -20.54 0.65
CA MET A 372 -5.88 -19.51 0.08
C MET A 372 -7.33 -19.99 -0.02
N SER A 373 -8.25 -19.07 0.25
CA SER A 373 -9.70 -19.29 0.26
C SER A 373 -10.32 -19.47 -1.14
N MET A 374 -9.58 -19.14 -2.20
CA MET A 374 -10.03 -19.20 -3.59
C MET A 374 -8.89 -19.60 -4.51
N ASP A 375 -9.20 -20.45 -5.49
CA ASP A 375 -8.25 -20.83 -6.55
C ASP A 375 -8.01 -19.66 -7.53
N ILE A 376 -6.86 -19.67 -8.22
CA ILE A 376 -6.50 -18.65 -9.19
C ILE A 376 -7.44 -18.74 -10.42
N PRO A 377 -8.21 -17.68 -10.75
CA PRO A 377 -9.18 -17.77 -11.84
C PRO A 377 -8.51 -17.78 -13.22
N SER A 378 -7.35 -17.14 -13.36
CA SER A 378 -6.55 -17.15 -14.58
C SER A 378 -5.10 -16.78 -14.30
N PHE A 379 -4.15 -17.37 -15.04
CA PHE A 379 -2.74 -16.95 -15.04
C PHE A 379 -2.47 -15.74 -15.94
N ASN A 380 -3.51 -15.19 -16.58
CA ASN A 380 -3.44 -13.88 -17.22
C ASN A 380 -3.86 -12.79 -16.22
N PHE A 381 -2.87 -12.15 -15.63
CA PHE A 381 -3.06 -11.08 -14.64
C PHE A 381 -3.85 -9.87 -15.18
N MET A 382 -3.99 -9.71 -16.50
CA MET A 382 -4.72 -8.58 -17.10
C MET A 382 -6.23 -8.75 -17.11
N ILE A 383 -6.74 -9.98 -16.95
CA ILE A 383 -8.18 -10.27 -16.93
C ILE A 383 -8.68 -10.73 -15.56
N ASN A 384 -7.80 -10.80 -14.56
CA ASN A 384 -8.19 -11.16 -13.21
C ASN A 384 -8.96 -10.01 -12.58
N PRO A 385 -10.23 -10.21 -12.17
CA PRO A 385 -11.07 -9.14 -11.65
C PRO A 385 -10.73 -8.72 -10.21
N GLU A 386 -9.81 -9.40 -9.51
CA GLU A 386 -9.66 -9.28 -8.04
C GLU A 386 -8.20 -9.36 -7.53
N LYS A 387 -7.98 -8.87 -6.30
CA LYS A 387 -6.73 -8.96 -5.51
C LYS A 387 -6.18 -10.39 -5.42
N ILE A 388 -7.05 -11.39 -5.40
CA ILE A 388 -6.71 -12.80 -5.16
C ILE A 388 -5.75 -13.35 -6.24
N GLY A 389 -6.01 -13.07 -7.52
CA GLY A 389 -5.09 -13.48 -8.58
C GLY A 389 -3.69 -12.88 -8.42
N TRP A 390 -3.61 -11.67 -7.86
CA TRP A 390 -2.35 -10.99 -7.57
C TRP A 390 -1.57 -11.58 -6.40
N ASN A 391 -2.22 -12.24 -5.44
CA ASN A 391 -1.52 -12.90 -4.34
C ASN A 391 -0.55 -13.99 -4.84
N VAL A 392 -0.84 -14.58 -6.01
CA VAL A 392 0.04 -15.57 -6.67
C VAL A 392 0.88 -14.93 -7.77
N LEU A 393 0.26 -14.17 -8.68
CA LEU A 393 0.96 -13.59 -9.83
C LEU A 393 1.99 -12.53 -9.41
N GLY A 394 1.79 -11.87 -8.27
CA GLY A 394 2.71 -10.91 -7.65
C GLY A 394 4.06 -11.49 -7.28
N GLU A 395 4.10 -12.80 -7.01
CA GLU A 395 5.33 -13.54 -6.71
C GLU A 395 6.18 -13.79 -7.95
N ALA A 396 5.58 -13.72 -9.14
CA ALA A 396 6.24 -14.02 -10.39
C ALA A 396 6.64 -12.76 -11.19
N TYR A 397 5.96 -11.63 -11.04
CA TYR A 397 6.23 -10.41 -11.82
C TYR A 397 6.79 -9.27 -10.97
N ASP A 398 7.76 -8.55 -11.53
CA ASP A 398 8.31 -7.32 -10.94
C ASP A 398 7.87 -6.05 -11.68
N SER A 399 7.93 -4.94 -10.94
CA SER A 399 7.64 -3.57 -11.37
C SER A 399 8.87 -2.67 -11.22
N LEU A 400 8.82 -1.43 -11.76
CA LEU A 400 9.94 -0.49 -11.68
C LEU A 400 10.23 -0.05 -10.24
N ILE A 401 9.19 0.21 -9.48
CA ILE A 401 9.23 0.47 -8.04
C ILE A 401 8.33 -0.55 -7.34
N ARG A 402 8.61 -0.83 -6.07
CA ARG A 402 7.81 -1.66 -5.18
C ARG A 402 7.61 -0.90 -3.88
N ILE A 403 6.49 -1.14 -3.22
CA ILE A 403 6.26 -0.55 -1.90
C ILE A 403 6.93 -1.42 -0.85
N GLY A 404 7.75 -0.79 -0.01
CA GLY A 404 8.39 -1.44 1.12
C GLY A 404 7.39 -1.92 2.16
N PRO A 405 7.80 -2.83 3.06
CA PRO A 405 6.94 -3.29 4.16
C PRO A 405 6.61 -2.17 5.16
N ASP A 406 7.31 -1.03 5.05
CA ASP A 406 7.09 0.21 5.79
C ASP A 406 6.22 1.23 5.01
N GLY A 407 5.69 0.86 3.85
CA GLY A 407 4.87 1.73 3.00
C GLY A 407 5.64 2.69 2.09
N ASN A 408 6.98 2.69 2.11
CA ASN A 408 7.78 3.63 1.33
C ASN A 408 8.03 3.13 -0.11
N ASP A 409 8.05 4.08 -1.05
CA ASP A 409 8.48 3.79 -2.42
C ASP A 409 9.93 3.30 -2.45
N MET A 410 10.14 2.11 -3.00
CA MET A 410 11.46 1.53 -3.21
C MET A 410 11.69 1.27 -4.69
N GLY A 411 12.74 1.87 -5.26
CA GLY A 411 13.19 1.46 -6.59
C GLY A 411 13.49 -0.04 -6.61
N TRP A 412 12.89 -0.79 -7.54
CA TRP A 412 12.95 -2.25 -7.57
C TRP A 412 13.70 -2.75 -8.80
N LEU A 413 13.07 -2.81 -9.98
CA LEU A 413 13.78 -2.94 -11.26
C LEU A 413 14.50 -1.65 -11.65
N ALA A 414 13.95 -0.50 -11.27
CA ALA A 414 14.62 0.78 -11.40
C ALA A 414 15.59 1.00 -10.24
N LYS A 415 16.86 1.17 -10.56
CA LYS A 415 17.90 1.57 -9.60
C LYS A 415 17.70 3.02 -9.13
N SER A 416 17.24 3.88 -10.03
CA SER A 416 16.93 5.27 -9.76
C SER A 416 15.97 5.81 -10.80
N TYR A 417 15.27 6.89 -10.47
CA TYR A 417 14.44 7.63 -11.40
C TYR A 417 14.63 9.14 -11.21
N LEU A 418 14.32 9.89 -12.26
CA LEU A 418 14.31 11.35 -12.26
C LEU A 418 12.95 11.81 -12.80
N ILE A 419 12.32 12.74 -12.10
CA ILE A 419 11.07 13.39 -12.53
C ILE A 419 11.39 14.83 -12.86
N GLU A 420 11.05 15.26 -14.06
CA GLU A 420 11.31 16.60 -14.56
C GLU A 420 10.04 17.23 -15.13
N THR A 421 9.92 18.54 -14.99
CA THR A 421 8.93 19.38 -15.69
C THR A 421 9.63 20.53 -16.39
N HIS A 422 8.88 21.37 -17.12
CA HIS A 422 9.44 22.58 -17.73
C HIS A 422 10.22 23.46 -16.74
N SER A 423 9.76 23.51 -15.48
CA SER A 423 10.38 24.31 -14.42
C SER A 423 11.80 23.84 -14.05
N SER A 424 12.05 22.53 -14.09
CA SER A 424 13.36 21.93 -13.79
C SER A 424 14.20 21.73 -15.05
N ASN A 425 13.56 21.54 -16.20
CA ASN A 425 14.18 21.29 -17.49
C ASN A 425 13.39 21.96 -18.64
N PRO A 426 13.89 23.06 -19.22
CA PRO A 426 13.19 23.81 -20.29
C PRO A 426 12.94 23.04 -21.59
N ASP A 427 13.57 21.89 -21.79
CA ASP A 427 13.34 21.02 -22.97
C ASP A 427 12.02 20.25 -22.89
N ILE A 428 11.36 20.24 -21.73
CA ILE A 428 10.04 19.65 -21.51
C ILE A 428 8.99 20.73 -21.76
N PHE A 429 7.87 20.40 -22.40
CA PHE A 429 6.79 21.36 -22.62
C PHE A 429 6.16 21.80 -21.29
N GLU A 430 5.69 23.04 -21.21
CA GLU A 430 4.96 23.54 -20.03
C GLU A 430 3.73 22.67 -19.75
N GLY A 431 3.49 22.31 -18.50
CA GLY A 431 2.39 21.43 -18.10
C GLY A 431 2.63 19.94 -18.37
N HIS A 432 3.86 19.51 -18.67
CA HIS A 432 4.19 18.11 -18.95
C HIS A 432 5.18 17.55 -17.91
N THR A 433 5.12 16.23 -17.70
CA THR A 433 6.09 15.48 -16.88
C THR A 433 6.93 14.56 -17.76
N ARG A 434 8.24 14.52 -17.52
CA ARG A 434 9.12 13.46 -18.01
C ARG A 434 9.66 12.67 -16.84
N LEU A 435 9.49 11.35 -16.87
CA LEU A 435 10.14 10.41 -15.96
C LEU A 435 11.24 9.66 -16.72
N THR A 436 12.44 9.66 -16.16
CA THR A 436 13.57 8.89 -16.68
C THR A 436 13.98 7.85 -15.65
N PHE A 437 13.81 6.56 -15.96
CA PHE A 437 14.21 5.47 -15.09
C PHE A 437 15.51 4.84 -15.58
N ASN A 438 16.43 4.61 -14.64
CA ASN A 438 17.64 3.85 -14.86
C ASN A 438 17.45 2.46 -14.25
N LEU A 439 17.46 1.43 -15.09
CA LEU A 439 17.24 0.05 -14.69
C LEU A 439 18.50 -0.56 -14.08
N ILE A 440 18.31 -1.63 -13.30
CA ILE A 440 19.41 -2.49 -12.88
C ILE A 440 19.96 -3.21 -14.11
N GLU A 441 21.28 -3.16 -14.27
CA GLU A 441 21.94 -3.78 -15.42
C GLU A 441 22.04 -5.30 -15.26
N ASN A 442 21.99 -6.02 -16.38
CA ASN A 442 22.13 -7.48 -16.44
C ASN A 442 21.03 -8.26 -15.71
N VAL A 443 19.86 -7.65 -15.47
CA VAL A 443 18.66 -8.38 -15.10
C VAL A 443 18.23 -9.24 -16.29
N THR A 444 17.73 -10.43 -16.02
CA THR A 444 17.21 -11.36 -17.03
C THR A 444 15.83 -11.83 -16.63
N TRP A 445 15.01 -12.13 -17.63
CA TRP A 445 13.80 -12.92 -17.49
C TRP A 445 14.13 -14.35 -17.06
N SER A 446 13.13 -15.10 -16.61
CA SER A 446 13.26 -16.51 -16.17
C SER A 446 13.75 -17.47 -17.27
N ASP A 447 13.66 -17.08 -18.54
CA ASP A 447 14.20 -17.82 -19.69
C ASP A 447 15.67 -17.46 -20.02
N GLY A 448 16.27 -16.55 -19.25
CA GLY A 448 17.63 -16.05 -19.45
C GLY A 448 17.76 -14.90 -20.46
N THR A 449 16.67 -14.47 -21.10
CA THR A 449 16.67 -13.30 -21.99
C THR A 449 16.93 -12.03 -21.17
N PRO A 450 17.80 -11.10 -21.61
CA PRO A 450 18.01 -9.84 -20.89
C PRO A 450 16.72 -9.01 -20.78
N LEU A 451 16.42 -8.52 -19.58
CA LEU A 451 15.37 -7.53 -19.34
C LEU A 451 15.98 -6.14 -19.55
N THR A 452 15.38 -5.36 -20.45
CA THR A 452 15.90 -4.07 -20.90
C THR A 452 14.85 -2.97 -20.82
N ALA A 453 15.28 -1.74 -21.08
CA ALA A 453 14.36 -0.60 -21.22
C ALA A 453 13.35 -0.77 -22.37
N LEU A 454 13.63 -1.64 -23.36
CA LEU A 454 12.68 -1.97 -24.42
C LEU A 454 11.45 -2.69 -23.86
N ASP A 455 11.64 -3.61 -22.91
CA ASP A 455 10.54 -4.34 -22.28
C ASP A 455 9.62 -3.39 -21.51
N VAL A 456 10.21 -2.45 -20.75
CA VAL A 456 9.46 -1.44 -19.99
C VAL A 456 8.69 -0.51 -20.92
N ALA A 457 9.35 0.05 -21.94
CA ALA A 457 8.69 0.92 -22.91
C ALA A 457 7.58 0.16 -23.65
N PHE A 458 7.84 -1.07 -24.08
CA PHE A 458 6.84 -1.91 -24.72
C PHE A 458 5.65 -2.15 -23.80
N THR A 459 5.88 -2.51 -22.53
CA THR A 459 4.83 -2.76 -21.52
C THR A 459 3.84 -1.60 -21.45
N LEU A 460 4.33 -0.38 -21.25
CA LEU A 460 3.47 0.79 -21.06
C LEU A 460 2.64 1.11 -22.31
N ASN A 461 3.26 1.01 -23.50
CA ASN A 461 2.53 1.20 -24.76
C ASN A 461 1.55 0.05 -25.02
N TYR A 462 1.93 -1.19 -24.72
CA TYR A 462 1.09 -2.37 -24.91
C TYR A 462 -0.19 -2.29 -24.09
N TYR A 463 -0.09 -1.96 -22.80
CA TYR A 463 -1.27 -1.75 -21.96
C TYR A 463 -2.20 -0.68 -22.51
N LEU A 464 -1.66 0.45 -22.97
CA LEU A 464 -2.46 1.55 -23.53
C LEU A 464 -3.10 1.20 -24.89
N ASP A 465 -2.40 0.47 -25.74
CA ASP A 465 -2.80 0.22 -27.14
C ASP A 465 -3.64 -1.06 -27.33
N CYS A 466 -3.69 -1.94 -26.32
CA CYS A 466 -4.51 -3.14 -26.32
C CYS A 466 -6.00 -2.83 -26.57
N THR A 467 -6.68 -3.72 -27.31
CA THR A 467 -8.12 -3.58 -27.57
C THR A 467 -8.96 -3.82 -26.31
N ASN A 468 -10.26 -3.48 -26.37
CA ASN A 468 -11.24 -3.76 -25.31
C ASN A 468 -10.94 -3.14 -23.93
N ASN A 469 -10.22 -2.01 -23.90
CA ASN A 469 -9.88 -1.26 -22.69
C ASN A 469 -9.19 -2.15 -21.65
N ASN A 470 -7.96 -2.58 -21.94
CA ASN A 470 -7.12 -3.28 -20.97
C ASN A 470 -7.14 -2.54 -19.61
N PRO A 471 -7.49 -3.20 -18.49
CA PRO A 471 -7.55 -2.56 -17.18
C PRO A 471 -6.25 -1.86 -16.76
N TYR A 472 -5.10 -2.37 -17.22
CA TYR A 472 -3.78 -1.80 -16.92
C TYR A 472 -3.50 -0.52 -17.72
N ALA A 473 -4.35 -0.14 -18.67
CA ALA A 473 -4.32 1.18 -19.31
C ALA A 473 -4.78 2.31 -18.36
N SER A 474 -5.40 1.97 -17.21
CA SER A 474 -5.79 2.97 -16.22
C SER A 474 -4.59 3.81 -15.75
N GLY A 475 -4.76 5.13 -15.72
CA GLY A 475 -3.73 6.13 -15.46
C GLY A 475 -2.85 6.49 -16.66
N LEU A 476 -2.88 5.73 -17.76
CA LEU A 476 -2.04 5.98 -18.95
C LEU A 476 -2.73 6.88 -19.99
N GLN A 477 -3.88 7.48 -19.70
CA GLN A 477 -4.64 8.31 -20.65
C GLN A 477 -3.86 9.54 -21.12
N ASP A 478 -3.03 10.09 -20.22
CA ASP A 478 -2.18 11.26 -20.45
C ASP A 478 -0.78 10.90 -20.98
N LEU A 479 -0.49 9.60 -21.15
CA LEU A 479 0.80 9.13 -21.66
C LEU A 479 0.97 9.59 -23.12
N MET A 480 2.04 10.32 -23.38
CA MET A 480 2.43 10.78 -24.71
C MET A 480 3.39 9.82 -25.39
N ALA A 481 4.36 9.33 -24.62
CA ALA A 481 5.41 8.46 -25.13
C ALA A 481 6.04 7.66 -23.99
N ALA A 482 6.33 6.39 -24.24
CA ALA A 482 7.27 5.59 -23.47
C ALA A 482 8.27 4.96 -24.44
N TYR A 483 9.56 5.18 -24.24
CA TYR A 483 10.61 4.70 -25.15
C TYR A 483 11.92 4.40 -24.42
N ALA A 484 12.65 3.41 -24.93
CA ALA A 484 14.02 3.14 -24.49
C ALA A 484 14.96 4.21 -25.06
N SER A 485 15.54 5.04 -24.19
CA SER A 485 16.59 6.01 -24.54
C SER A 485 18.00 5.40 -24.50
N GLY A 486 18.13 4.22 -23.88
CA GLY A 486 19.31 3.36 -23.90
C GLY A 486 18.93 1.91 -23.59
N THR A 487 19.92 1.02 -23.42
CA THR A 487 19.64 -0.39 -23.07
C THR A 487 18.98 -0.52 -21.69
N TYR A 488 19.37 0.33 -20.74
CA TYR A 488 18.89 0.32 -19.35
C TYR A 488 18.30 1.67 -18.93
N GLU A 489 17.97 2.53 -19.88
CA GLU A 489 17.35 3.83 -19.61
C GLU A 489 16.04 3.92 -20.40
N VAL A 490 14.96 4.20 -19.68
CA VAL A 490 13.61 4.37 -20.25
C VAL A 490 13.09 5.75 -19.90
N THR A 491 12.53 6.42 -20.90
CA THR A 491 11.90 7.72 -20.77
C THR A 491 10.41 7.58 -20.99
N VAL A 492 9.64 8.18 -20.08
CA VAL A 492 8.17 8.19 -20.07
C VAL A 492 7.71 9.64 -19.99
N GLU A 493 6.81 10.05 -20.87
CA GLU A 493 6.34 11.43 -20.99
C GLU A 493 4.82 11.49 -20.88
N PHE A 494 4.34 12.41 -20.04
CA PHE A 494 2.93 12.71 -19.85
C PHE A 494 2.62 14.14 -20.27
N ASN A 495 1.42 14.37 -20.81
CA ASN A 495 0.94 15.71 -21.18
C ASN A 495 0.37 16.51 -19.99
N THR A 496 0.53 16.00 -18.77
CA THR A 496 0.14 16.63 -17.50
C THR A 496 1.31 16.62 -16.50
N GLU A 497 1.35 17.62 -15.62
CA GLU A 497 2.23 17.63 -14.45
C GLU A 497 1.58 16.84 -13.32
N SER A 498 2.27 15.81 -12.78
CA SER A 498 1.84 15.08 -11.58
C SER A 498 2.94 14.17 -11.01
N TYR A 499 3.02 14.07 -9.68
CA TYR A 499 3.80 13.07 -8.95
C TYR A 499 3.24 11.66 -9.17
N TRP A 500 1.91 11.53 -9.25
CA TRP A 500 1.19 10.25 -9.36
C TRP A 500 1.52 9.48 -10.64
N HIS A 501 2.08 10.16 -11.66
CA HIS A 501 2.68 9.50 -12.83
C HIS A 501 3.76 8.49 -12.45
N LEU A 502 4.51 8.72 -11.36
CA LEU A 502 5.49 7.76 -10.84
C LEU A 502 4.82 6.46 -10.40
N HIS A 503 3.78 6.53 -9.59
CA HIS A 503 3.04 5.35 -9.11
C HIS A 503 2.32 4.66 -10.27
N THR A 504 1.69 5.46 -11.14
CA THR A 504 0.99 4.99 -12.34
C THR A 504 1.86 4.08 -13.19
N VAL A 505 3.10 4.46 -13.52
CA VAL A 505 3.97 3.61 -14.36
C VAL A 505 4.91 2.72 -13.56
N GLY A 506 5.22 3.13 -12.34
CA GLY A 506 6.23 2.51 -11.50
C GLY A 506 5.78 1.21 -10.88
N LEU A 507 4.51 1.13 -10.46
CA LEU A 507 3.92 -0.04 -9.79
C LEU A 507 3.32 -1.05 -10.76
N LYS A 508 3.28 -0.74 -12.06
CA LYS A 508 2.77 -1.67 -13.07
C LYS A 508 3.75 -2.84 -13.27
N PRO A 509 3.26 -4.08 -13.38
CA PRO A 509 4.09 -5.24 -13.72
C PRO A 509 4.73 -5.05 -15.10
N ILE A 510 5.99 -5.42 -15.24
CA ILE A 510 6.68 -5.39 -16.54
C ILE A 510 6.46 -6.72 -17.26
N ILE A 511 6.15 -6.64 -18.57
CA ILE A 511 5.95 -7.81 -19.43
C ILE A 511 7.12 -8.02 -20.42
N PRO A 512 7.48 -9.28 -20.73
CA PRO A 512 8.54 -9.58 -21.68
C PRO A 512 8.13 -9.23 -23.11
N PHE A 513 8.90 -8.33 -23.75
CA PHE A 513 8.65 -7.89 -25.13
C PHE A 513 8.61 -9.08 -26.10
N HIS A 514 9.54 -10.03 -25.96
CA HIS A 514 9.69 -11.16 -26.89
C HIS A 514 8.55 -12.18 -26.80
N ILE A 515 7.73 -12.15 -25.75
CA ILE A 515 6.54 -13.00 -25.62
C ILE A 515 5.28 -12.24 -26.05
N PHE A 516 5.07 -11.06 -25.47
CA PHE A 516 3.83 -10.31 -25.67
C PHE A 516 3.73 -9.64 -27.04
N SER A 517 4.85 -9.42 -27.73
CA SER A 517 4.81 -9.02 -29.14
C SER A 517 4.23 -10.09 -30.06
N GLU A 518 4.33 -11.37 -29.70
CA GLU A 518 3.71 -12.48 -30.45
C GLU A 518 2.22 -12.63 -30.14
N ILE A 519 1.81 -12.37 -28.88
CA ILE A 519 0.40 -12.32 -28.46
C ILE A 519 -0.33 -11.19 -29.19
N GLY A 520 0.33 -10.05 -29.37
CA GLY A 520 -0.22 -8.89 -30.06
C GLY A 520 -1.32 -8.17 -29.28
N LEU A 521 -1.77 -7.03 -29.82
CA LEU A 521 -2.70 -6.11 -29.15
C LEU A 521 -4.15 -6.61 -29.07
N GLU A 522 -4.51 -7.59 -29.90
CA GLU A 522 -5.85 -8.19 -29.93
C GLU A 522 -5.90 -9.52 -29.15
N GLY A 523 -4.76 -10.18 -28.95
CA GLY A 523 -4.68 -11.50 -28.32
C GLY A 523 -4.61 -11.48 -26.79
N TRP A 524 -4.35 -10.31 -26.19
CA TRP A 524 -4.06 -10.17 -24.76
C TRP A 524 -5.18 -10.70 -23.85
N GLU A 525 -6.44 -10.45 -24.21
CA GLU A 525 -7.61 -10.83 -23.40
C GLU A 525 -7.83 -12.35 -23.46
N SER A 526 -7.57 -12.96 -24.61
CA SER A 526 -7.69 -14.40 -24.84
C SER A 526 -6.46 -15.21 -24.42
N TRP A 527 -5.38 -14.53 -24.04
CA TRP A 527 -4.18 -15.20 -23.55
C TRP A 527 -4.51 -15.86 -22.21
N ALA A 528 -4.43 -17.19 -22.16
CA ALA A 528 -4.80 -18.00 -21.00
C ALA A 528 -3.75 -19.11 -20.81
N PRO A 529 -2.53 -18.76 -20.37
CA PRO A 529 -1.50 -19.76 -20.11
C PRO A 529 -1.92 -20.65 -18.94
N ILE A 530 -1.54 -21.93 -18.97
CA ILE A 530 -1.74 -22.86 -17.86
C ILE A 530 -0.39 -23.56 -17.59
N PRO A 531 0.25 -23.32 -16.43
CA PRO A 531 1.46 -24.04 -16.04
C PRO A 531 1.17 -25.52 -15.71
N PRO A 532 2.15 -26.43 -15.86
CA PRO A 532 3.43 -26.22 -16.53
C PRO A 532 3.34 -26.36 -18.06
N ASP A 533 2.16 -26.66 -18.62
CA ASP A 533 1.95 -26.89 -20.06
C ASP A 533 2.45 -25.70 -20.91
N VAL A 534 2.24 -24.49 -20.40
CA VAL A 534 2.79 -23.25 -20.94
C VAL A 534 3.73 -22.64 -19.91
N THR A 535 5.02 -22.56 -20.24
CA THR A 535 6.01 -21.87 -19.41
C THR A 535 5.77 -20.36 -19.46
N LEU A 536 5.46 -19.78 -18.30
CA LEU A 536 5.36 -18.33 -18.12
C LEU A 536 6.77 -17.75 -17.98
N VAL A 537 7.10 -16.79 -18.84
CA VAL A 537 8.35 -16.02 -18.75
C VAL A 537 8.11 -14.80 -17.86
N THR A 538 8.83 -14.73 -16.75
CA THR A 538 8.57 -13.79 -15.66
C THR A 538 9.88 -13.23 -15.09
N SER A 539 9.81 -12.14 -14.32
CA SER A 539 10.99 -11.40 -13.82
C SER A 539 11.21 -11.54 -12.31
N GLY A 540 10.18 -11.97 -11.59
CA GLY A 540 10.09 -12.00 -10.13
C GLY A 540 10.91 -13.10 -9.45
N PRO A 541 10.83 -13.15 -8.12
CA PRO A 541 11.58 -14.09 -7.28
C PRO A 541 11.23 -15.56 -7.53
N PHE A 542 10.02 -15.84 -8.02
CA PHE A 542 9.54 -17.19 -8.27
C PHE A 542 9.05 -17.39 -9.72
N THR A 543 8.97 -18.65 -10.14
CA THR A 543 8.42 -19.10 -11.43
C THR A 543 7.44 -20.24 -11.19
N PHE A 544 6.41 -20.36 -12.03
CA PHE A 544 5.39 -21.41 -11.91
C PHE A 544 5.97 -22.79 -12.23
N SER A 545 5.90 -23.73 -11.29
CA SER A 545 6.40 -25.11 -11.45
C SER A 545 5.27 -26.11 -11.69
N SER A 546 4.14 -25.99 -11.00
CA SER A 546 2.96 -26.83 -11.21
C SER A 546 1.65 -26.13 -10.86
N TYR A 547 0.56 -26.61 -11.44
CA TYR A 547 -0.80 -26.19 -11.10
C TYR A 547 -1.73 -27.39 -11.16
N GLU A 548 -2.49 -27.57 -10.08
CA GLU A 548 -3.54 -28.57 -9.96
C GLU A 548 -4.85 -27.84 -9.63
N GLU A 549 -5.72 -27.71 -10.64
CA GLU A 549 -7.00 -27.00 -10.54
C GLU A 549 -7.83 -27.48 -9.33
N GLY A 550 -8.27 -26.53 -8.51
CA GLY A 550 -9.02 -26.76 -7.29
C GLY A 550 -8.20 -27.44 -6.18
N SER A 551 -6.87 -27.43 -6.26
CA SER A 551 -6.00 -28.02 -5.24
C SER A 551 -4.84 -27.09 -4.88
N GLN A 552 -3.95 -26.77 -5.81
CA GLN A 552 -2.76 -25.97 -5.49
C GLN A 552 -2.09 -25.34 -6.71
N VAL A 553 -1.36 -24.25 -6.47
CA VAL A 553 -0.36 -23.67 -7.37
C VAL A 553 1.01 -23.76 -6.68
N GLU A 554 2.00 -24.34 -7.35
CA GLU A 554 3.38 -24.37 -6.87
C GLU A 554 4.25 -23.40 -7.68
N LEU A 555 5.02 -22.60 -6.96
CA LEU A 555 6.07 -21.74 -7.52
C LEU A 555 7.43 -22.22 -7.02
N GLU A 556 8.42 -22.28 -7.90
CA GLU A 556 9.81 -22.56 -7.56
C GLU A 556 10.66 -21.31 -7.62
N HIS A 557 11.76 -21.28 -6.85
CA HIS A 557 12.73 -20.18 -6.89
C HIS A 557 13.23 -19.92 -8.32
N ASN A 558 13.14 -18.67 -8.77
CA ASN A 558 13.67 -18.26 -10.07
C ASN A 558 15.21 -18.28 -10.04
N PRO A 559 15.87 -19.22 -10.75
CA PRO A 559 17.31 -19.36 -10.72
C PRO A 559 18.02 -18.16 -11.31
N TYR A 560 17.36 -17.26 -12.04
CA TYR A 560 17.92 -16.06 -12.66
C TYR A 560 17.63 -14.76 -11.88
N TYR A 561 16.97 -14.84 -10.73
CA TYR A 561 16.55 -13.65 -10.00
C TYR A 561 17.72 -12.77 -9.55
N PHE A 562 17.60 -11.46 -9.73
CA PHE A 562 18.71 -10.50 -9.61
C PHE A 562 19.02 -10.08 -8.17
N TYR A 563 18.11 -10.28 -7.21
CA TYR A 563 18.36 -10.12 -5.78
C TYR A 563 18.60 -11.45 -5.03
N ARG A 564 18.74 -12.56 -5.79
CA ARG A 564 18.97 -13.88 -5.18
C ARG A 564 20.25 -13.87 -4.33
N PRO A 565 20.25 -14.49 -3.13
CA PRO A 565 21.45 -14.65 -2.33
C PRO A 565 22.50 -15.52 -3.05
N ILE A 566 23.79 -15.25 -2.81
CA ILE A 566 24.86 -16.10 -3.34
C ILE A 566 24.99 -17.36 -2.46
N HIS A 567 24.72 -18.53 -3.03
CA HIS A 567 25.01 -19.83 -2.39
C HIS A 567 26.51 -20.00 -2.17
N THR A 568 27.01 -19.67 -0.98
CA THR A 568 28.34 -20.10 -0.55
C THR A 568 28.23 -21.49 0.05
N THR A 569 28.27 -22.52 -0.80
CA THR A 569 28.60 -23.85 -0.31
C THR A 569 30.07 -23.79 0.15
N ILE A 570 30.30 -23.71 1.47
CA ILE A 570 31.65 -23.84 2.01
C ILE A 570 32.12 -25.26 1.67
N PRO A 571 33.17 -25.45 0.85
CA PRO A 571 33.68 -26.79 0.58
C PRO A 571 34.27 -27.31 1.89
N THR A 572 33.68 -28.35 2.47
CA THR A 572 34.23 -29.04 3.64
C THR A 572 35.57 -29.65 3.25
N THR A 573 36.65 -28.88 3.41
CA THR A 573 37.99 -29.35 3.05
C THR A 573 38.46 -30.21 4.22
N THR A 574 38.30 -31.53 4.08
CA THR A 574 38.88 -32.49 5.03
C THR A 574 40.39 -32.33 4.94
N THR A 575 40.98 -31.68 5.93
CA THR A 575 42.43 -31.40 5.97
C THR A 575 43.16 -32.69 6.30
N THR A 576 43.72 -33.36 5.29
CA THR A 576 44.71 -34.41 5.51
C THR A 576 46.07 -33.74 5.65
N THR A 577 46.59 -33.68 6.88
CA THR A 577 47.90 -33.09 7.17
C THR A 577 49.00 -33.94 6.53
N THR A 578 49.67 -33.41 5.50
CA THR A 578 50.97 -33.94 5.06
C THR A 578 52.03 -32.88 5.33
N THR A 579 52.96 -33.19 6.22
CA THR A 579 54.04 -32.30 6.61
C THR A 579 55.16 -32.37 5.57
N THR A 580 55.44 -31.26 4.88
CA THR A 580 56.62 -31.15 4.02
C THR A 580 57.44 -29.94 4.44
N THR A 581 58.64 -30.22 4.93
CA THR A 581 59.69 -29.27 5.33
C THR A 581 60.14 -28.40 4.15
N THR A 582 60.26 -27.10 4.41
CA THR A 582 60.73 -26.06 3.49
C THR A 582 62.24 -26.15 3.23
N SER A 583 62.62 -26.05 1.95
CA SER A 583 63.95 -25.59 1.52
C SER A 583 63.78 -24.53 0.44
N ILE A 584 64.29 -23.32 0.70
CA ILE A 584 64.49 -22.20 -0.26
C ILE A 584 65.88 -22.44 -0.90
N PRO A 585 66.09 -22.36 -2.23
CA PRO A 585 66.17 -21.08 -2.98
C PRO A 585 65.71 -21.20 -4.47
N ASP A 586 65.62 -20.20 -5.35
CA ASP A 586 66.48 -19.04 -5.66
C ASP A 586 65.70 -17.95 -6.41
N PHE A 587 66.17 -16.71 -6.27
CA PHE A 587 65.75 -15.53 -7.04
C PHE A 587 66.26 -15.61 -8.49
N ASN A 588 65.41 -15.29 -9.47
CA ASN A 588 65.86 -14.80 -10.77
C ASN A 588 64.97 -13.66 -11.27
N LEU A 589 65.63 -12.51 -11.45
CA LEU A 589 65.11 -11.25 -11.96
C LEU A 589 65.26 -11.24 -13.49
N ILE A 590 64.16 -11.20 -14.25
CA ILE A 590 64.19 -10.82 -15.67
C ILE A 590 63.07 -9.81 -15.90
N GLY A 591 63.48 -8.58 -16.24
CA GLY A 591 62.60 -7.48 -16.59
C GLY A 591 62.02 -7.59 -18.00
N GLY A 592 60.86 -6.98 -18.19
CA GLY A 592 60.21 -6.80 -19.48
C GLY A 592 59.12 -5.75 -19.37
N ILE A 593 59.51 -4.48 -19.57
CA ILE A 593 58.59 -3.37 -19.82
C ILE A 593 58.11 -3.51 -21.27
N ALA A 594 56.80 -3.55 -21.49
CA ALA A 594 56.21 -3.38 -22.82
C ALA A 594 55.11 -2.32 -22.76
N PHE A 595 55.43 -1.13 -23.29
CA PHE A 595 54.47 -0.14 -23.76
C PHE A 595 54.00 -0.55 -25.15
N VAL A 596 52.69 -0.60 -25.39
CA VAL A 596 52.11 -0.54 -26.74
C VAL A 596 50.98 0.48 -26.74
N THR A 597 51.25 1.61 -27.37
CA THR A 597 50.31 2.61 -27.86
C THR A 597 49.73 2.18 -29.21
N GLY A 598 48.43 2.35 -29.46
CA GLY A 598 47.84 2.07 -30.78
C GLY A 598 46.35 2.42 -30.91
N ALA A 599 46.11 3.64 -31.37
CA ALA A 599 44.88 4.31 -31.77
C ALA A 599 43.70 3.51 -32.39
N VAL A 600 42.50 3.91 -31.94
CA VAL A 600 41.30 4.38 -32.68
C VAL A 600 41.00 3.76 -34.06
N SER A 601 39.88 3.04 -34.14
CA SER A 601 38.99 3.02 -35.29
C SER A 601 37.54 2.76 -34.85
N VAL A 602 36.71 3.78 -35.10
CA VAL A 602 35.26 3.80 -34.89
C VAL A 602 34.57 3.08 -36.06
N PRO A 603 33.57 2.22 -35.81
CA PRO A 603 32.43 2.07 -36.70
C PRO A 603 31.23 2.80 -36.09
N LEU A 604 30.79 3.84 -36.79
CA LEU A 604 29.51 4.49 -36.64
C LEU A 604 28.42 3.42 -36.85
N ILE A 605 27.68 3.06 -35.81
CA ILE A 605 26.38 2.39 -35.98
C ILE A 605 25.32 3.45 -35.73
N VAL A 606 24.72 3.90 -36.82
CA VAL A 606 23.50 4.71 -36.81
C VAL A 606 22.37 3.79 -36.35
N VAL A 607 21.99 3.89 -35.07
CA VAL A 607 20.75 3.29 -34.57
C VAL A 607 19.63 4.26 -34.92
N GLY A 608 18.83 3.90 -35.93
CA GLY A 608 17.61 4.62 -36.25
C GLY A 608 16.58 4.40 -35.15
N ALA A 609 16.16 5.48 -34.49
CA ALA A 609 14.99 5.48 -33.62
C ALA A 609 13.76 5.06 -34.43
N PHE A 610 13.12 3.96 -34.05
CA PHE A 610 11.80 3.58 -34.56
C PHE A 610 10.75 4.42 -33.83
N PHE A 611 10.19 5.42 -34.53
CA PHE A 611 8.96 6.07 -34.12
C PHE A 611 7.78 5.21 -34.57
N LEU A 612 7.09 4.55 -33.63
CA LEU A 612 5.72 4.11 -33.85
C LEU A 612 4.81 5.33 -33.63
N LYS A 613 4.60 6.12 -34.69
CA LYS A 613 3.66 7.25 -34.69
C LYS A 613 2.43 6.89 -35.50
N LYS A 614 1.32 6.54 -34.85
CA LYS A 614 0.00 6.58 -35.47
C LYS A 614 -0.64 7.92 -35.06
N GLY A 615 -0.86 8.80 -36.03
CA GLY A 615 -1.47 10.10 -35.79
C GLY A 615 -2.88 9.95 -35.22
N ARG A 616 -3.10 10.42 -33.99
CA ARG A 616 -4.44 10.71 -33.47
C ARG A 616 -4.90 12.04 -34.08
N SER A 617 -5.99 12.01 -34.83
CA SER A 617 -6.70 13.22 -35.23
C SER A 617 -7.38 13.80 -33.99
N MET A 618 -7.07 15.06 -33.69
CA MET A 618 -7.86 15.87 -32.77
C MET A 618 -9.30 15.95 -33.27
N ASN A 619 -10.24 15.58 -32.41
CA ASN A 619 -11.61 16.10 -32.37
C ASN A 619 -11.98 16.34 -30.92
#